data_AF-A0A5C9EX30-F1
#
_entry.id   AF-A0A5C9EX30-F1
#
_cell.length_a   1.000
_cell.length_b   1.000
_cell.length_c   1.000
_cell.angle_alpha   90.00
_cell.angle_beta   90.00
_cell.angle_gamma   90.00
#
_symmetry.space_group_name_H-M   'P 1'
#
loop_
_entity.id
_entity.type
_entity.pdbx_description
1 polymer ?
#
loop_
_entity_poly.entity_id
_entity_poly.type
_entity_poly.pdbx_seq_one_letter_code
_entity_poly.pdbx_strand_id
1 'polypeptide(L)' 'MNENFTLCPNCGENEEGDLLFACNECGNTICEVCAEICDKCGEHFCDACLDDHRCN' A
#
# COMPACT_ATOMS: atom_id res chain seq x y z
N MET A 1 21.19 -7.66 -13.23
CA MET A 1 19.77 -7.38 -13.01
C MET A 1 19.75 -6.54 -11.76
N ASN A 2 19.34 -5.28 -11.86
CA ASN A 2 19.31 -4.39 -10.71
C ASN A 2 17.90 -4.55 -10.14
N GLU A 3 17.73 -5.55 -9.29
CA GLU A 3 16.46 -5.73 -8.59
C GLU A 3 16.28 -4.52 -7.67
N ASN A 4 15.37 -3.61 -8.04
CA ASN A 4 15.09 -2.39 -7.31
C ASN A 4 14.14 -2.73 -6.17
N PHE A 5 14.70 -3.35 -5.14
CA PHE A 5 13.97 -3.65 -3.92
C PHE A 5 13.82 -2.38 -3.09
N THR A 6 12.58 -2.09 -2.70
CA THR A 6 12.25 -0.99 -1.81
C THR A 6 11.63 -1.57 -0.54
N LEU A 7 12.04 -1.03 0.60
CA LEU A 7 11.52 -1.45 1.90
C LEU A 7 10.07 -0.94 2.06
N CYS A 8 9.14 -1.85 2.30
CA CYS A 8 7.79 -1.48 2.68
C CYS A 8 7.80 -0.95 4.13
N PRO A 9 7.42 0.31 4.38
CA PRO A 9 7.41 0.88 5.73
C PRO A 9 6.34 0.28 6.66
N ASN A 10 5.34 -0.42 6.11
CA ASN A 10 4.28 -1.06 6.91
C ASN A 10 4.72 -2.41 7.50
N CYS A 11 5.29 -3.30 6.68
CA CYS A 11 5.73 -4.64 7.14
C CYS A 11 7.24 -4.76 7.38
N GLY A 12 8.06 -3.86 6.84
CA GLY A 12 9.52 -3.94 6.91
C GLY A 12 10.13 -5.00 5.98
N GLU A 13 9.35 -5.55 5.05
CA GLU A 13 9.84 -6.47 4.01
C GLU A 13 10.40 -5.69 2.81
N ASN A 14 11.39 -6.27 2.14
CA ASN A 14 11.92 -5.75 0.88
C ASN A 14 11.11 -6.30 -0.27
N GLU A 15 10.49 -5.40 -1.02
CA GLU A 15 9.58 -5.75 -2.12
C GLU A 15 10.12 -5.20 -3.43
N GLU A 16 9.88 -5.91 -4.53
CA GLU A 16 10.20 -5.37 -5.85
C GLU A 16 9.40 -4.08 -6.08
N GLY A 17 10.03 -3.05 -6.65
CA GLY A 17 9.40 -1.75 -6.85
C GLY A 17 8.08 -1.80 -7.63
N ASP A 18 7.88 -2.80 -8.48
CA ASP A 18 6.64 -3.05 -9.21
C ASP A 18 5.47 -3.55 -8.34
N LEU A 19 5.74 -4.00 -7.11
CA LEU A 19 4.76 -4.50 -6.13
C LEU A 19 4.41 -3.47 -5.04
N LEU A 20 4.78 -2.20 -5.27
CA LEU A 20 4.51 -1.11 -4.36
C LEU A 20 3.35 -0.23 -4.87
N PHE A 21 2.41 0.03 -3.98
CA PHE A 21 1.25 0.89 -4.19
C PHE A 21 1.36 2.14 -3.31
N ALA A 22 0.73 3.23 -3.72
CA ALA A 22 0.60 4.42 -2.89
C ALA A 22 -0.75 4.36 -2.17
N CYS A 23 -0.75 4.54 -0.85
CA CYS A 23 -1.99 4.71 -0.11
C CYS A 23 -2.69 5.99 -0.56
N ASN A 24 -3.97 5.89 -0.93
CA ASN A 24 -4.74 7.00 -1.44
C ASN A 24 -5.02 8.12 -0.40
N GLU A 25 -4.97 7.82 0.91
CA GLU A 25 -5.16 8.85 1.94
C GLU A 25 -3.86 9.50 2.42
N CYS A 26 -2.89 8.70 2.87
CA CYS A 26 -1.66 9.23 3.46
C CYS A 26 -0.51 9.39 2.47
N GLY A 27 -0.61 8.81 1.26
CA GLY A 27 0.44 8.82 0.26
C GLY A 27 1.64 7.91 0.58
N ASN A 28 1.60 7.15 1.69
CA ASN A 28 2.67 6.23 2.02
C ASN A 28 2.74 5.09 1.01
N THR A 29 3.96 4.70 0.68
CA THR A 29 4.22 3.49 -0.08
C THR A 29 3.88 2.26 0.77
N ILE A 30 3.09 1.35 0.22
CA ILE A 30 2.66 0.09 0.83
C ILE A 30 2.88 -1.03 -0.17
N CYS A 31 3.31 -2.20 0.28
CA CYS A 31 3.44 -3.36 -0.59
C CYS A 31 2.09 -4.02 -0.85
N GLU A 32 2.03 -4.89 -1.86
CA GLU A 32 0.84 -5.69 -2.19
C GLU A 32 0.21 -6.37 -0.96
N VAL A 33 1.04 -6.92 -0.07
CA VAL A 33 0.58 -7.63 1.13
C VAL A 33 -0.04 -6.70 2.18
N CYS A 34 0.39 -5.43 2.24
CA CYS A 34 -0.14 -4.43 3.16
C CYS A 34 -1.17 -3.50 2.51
N ALA A 35 -1.39 -3.64 1.20
CA ALA A 35 -2.28 -2.81 0.45
C ALA A 35 -3.69 -3.42 0.47
N GLU A 36 -4.57 -2.80 1.23
CA GLU A 36 -5.97 -3.18 1.27
C GLU A 36 -6.74 -2.35 0.23
N ILE A 37 -7.67 -2.98 -0.49
CA ILE A 37 -8.47 -2.32 -1.53
C ILE A 37 -9.87 -2.03 -0.98
N CYS A 38 -10.33 -0.77 -0.97
CA CYS A 38 -11.74 -0.50 -0.61
C CYS A 38 -12.64 -1.05 -1.72
N ASP A 39 -13.51 -2.02 -1.40
CA ASP A 39 -14.47 -2.61 -2.35
C ASP A 39 -15.41 -1.58 -3.01
N LYS A 40 -15.60 -0.40 -2.40
CA LYS A 40 -16.47 0.63 -2.95
C LYS A 40 -15.80 1.55 -3.97
N CYS A 41 -14.53 1.91 -3.78
CA CYS A 41 -13.82 2.85 -4.67
C CYS A 41 -12.69 2.20 -5.49
N GLY A 42 -12.22 1.01 -5.10
CA GLY A 42 -11.15 0.29 -5.80
C GLY A 42 -9.75 0.86 -5.56
N GLU A 43 -9.60 1.82 -4.64
CA GLU A 43 -8.31 2.44 -4.30
C GLU A 43 -7.54 1.62 -3.25
N HIS A 44 -6.21 1.77 -3.23
CA HIS A 44 -5.32 1.09 -2.29
C HIS A 44 -5.12 1.92 -1.02
N PHE A 45 -5.17 1.26 0.12
CA PHE A 45 -5.05 1.88 1.44
C PHE A 45 -4.11 1.10 2.34
N CYS A 46 -3.46 1.82 3.25
CA CYS A 46 -2.78 1.21 4.37
C CYS A 46 -3.81 0.65 5.37
N ASP A 47 -3.48 -0.38 6.15
CA ASP A 47 -4.37 -0.98 7.16
C ASP A 47 -5.06 0.08 8.06
N ALA A 48 -4.26 0.99 8.63
CA ALA A 48 -4.76 2.08 9.46
C ALA A 48 -5.64 3.09 8.69
N CYS A 49 -5.36 3.30 7.41
CA CYS A 49 -6.08 4.26 6.56
C CYS A 49 -7.42 3.67 6.14
N LEU A 50 -7.47 2.38 5.79
CA LEU A 50 -8.72 1.74 5.39
C LEU A 50 -9.75 1.71 6.54
N ASP A 51 -9.30 1.48 7.77
CA ASP A 51 -10.18 1.47 8.95
C ASP A 51 -10.84 2.84 9.19
N ASP A 52 -10.11 3.94 8.96
CA ASP A 52 -10.66 5.31 9.04
C ASP A 52 -11.43 5.70 7.77
N HIS A 53 -11.08 5.12 6.63
CA HIS A 53 -11.61 5.48 5.33
C HIS A 53 -13.10 5.14 5.20
N ARG A 54 -13.94 6.17 5.26
CA ARG A 54 -15.38 6.05 5.01
C ARG A 54 -15.67 6.31 3.54
N CYS A 55 -15.63 5.27 2.72
CA CYS A 55 -16.14 5.27 1.35
C CYS A 55 -17.63 5.73 1.38
N ASN A 56 -17.89 7.00 1.02
CA ASN A 56 -19.18 7.70 1.07
C ASN A 56 -20.01 7.50 -0.20
#